data_AF-A0A0G1WI61-F1
#
_entry.id   AF-A0A0G1WI61-F1
#
_cell.length_a   1.000
_cell.length_b   1.000
_cell.length_c   1.000
_cell.angle_alpha   90.00
_cell.angle_beta   90.00
_cell.angle_gamma   90.00
#
_symmetry.space_group_name_H-M   'P 1'
#
loop_
_entity.id
_entity.type
_entity.pdbx_description
1 polymer ?
#
loop_
_entity_poly.entity_id
_entity_poly.type
_entity_poly.pdbx_seq_one_letter_code
_entity_poly.pdbx_strand_id
1 'polypeptide(L)'
;MHVAAMAPQFRSRDDVKEEDIKAAREVFEKETASVPEVARAKAVEGKLNSYLSEKVLLEQLFVKDSNITIRGLIESATQKFGEKIEITRFERLAVK
;
A
#
# COMPACT_ATOMS: atom_id res chain seq x y z
N MET A 1 -10.17 13.25 0.65
CA MET A 1 -11.03 12.31 1.42
C MET A 1 -10.42 10.93 1.57
N HIS A 2 -9.88 10.31 0.52
CA HIS A 2 -9.32 8.94 0.60
C HIS A 2 -8.24 8.76 1.69
N VAL A 3 -7.22 9.63 1.73
CA VAL A 3 -6.14 9.59 2.75
C VAL A 3 -6.69 9.57 4.18
N ALA A 4 -7.71 10.39 4.47
CA ALA A 4 -8.30 10.44 5.80
C ALA A 4 -8.96 9.11 6.19
N ALA A 5 -9.66 8.47 5.23
CA ALA A 5 -10.39 7.22 5.43
C ALA A 5 -9.49 5.98 5.49
N MET A 6 -8.49 5.88 4.60
CA MET A 6 -7.66 4.67 4.46
C MET A 6 -6.35 4.72 5.23
N ALA A 7 -5.99 5.88 5.78
CA ALA A 7 -4.80 6.05 6.61
C ALA A 7 -3.50 5.42 6.05
N PRO A 8 -3.14 5.69 4.76
CA PRO A 8 -1.87 5.23 4.21
C PRO A 8 -0.70 5.80 5.03
N GLN A 9 0.39 5.04 5.08
CA GLN A 9 1.63 5.43 5.75
C GLN A 9 2.70 5.88 4.75
N PHE A 10 2.69 5.31 3.55
CA PHE A 10 3.66 5.59 2.50
C PHE A 10 2.94 6.09 1.25
N ARG A 11 3.64 6.85 0.41
CA ARG A 11 3.09 7.33 -0.85
C ARG A 11 3.31 6.31 -1.97
N SER A 12 4.55 5.91 -2.24
CA SER A 12 4.90 4.81 -3.16
C SER A 12 5.64 3.67 -2.45
N ARG A 13 5.85 2.55 -3.14
CA ARG A 13 6.70 1.45 -2.63
C ARG A 13 8.14 1.88 -2.40
N ASP A 14 8.63 2.83 -3.19
CA ASP A 14 10.00 3.35 -3.08
C ASP A 14 10.21 4.16 -1.80
N ASP A 15 9.11 4.68 -1.23
CA ASP A 15 9.15 5.42 0.04
C ASP A 15 9.19 4.46 1.26
N VAL A 16 9.03 3.15 1.07
CA VAL A 16 9.06 2.15 2.14
C VAL A 16 10.51 1.78 2.44
N LYS A 17 10.97 2.04 3.66
CA LYS A 17 12.33 1.72 4.06
C LYS A 17 12.51 0.21 4.18
N GLU A 18 13.73 -0.27 3.89
CA GLU A 18 14.07 -1.68 4.01
C GLU A 18 13.88 -2.20 5.45
N GLU A 19 14.08 -1.34 6.45
CA GLU A 19 13.84 -1.61 7.86
C GLU A 19 12.36 -1.94 8.15
N ASP A 20 11.43 -1.16 7.57
CA ASP A 20 9.99 -1.38 7.72
C ASP A 20 9.55 -2.68 7.05
N ILE A 21 10.14 -2.98 5.88
CA ILE A 21 9.89 -4.24 5.16
C ILE A 21 10.39 -5.44 5.97
N LYS A 22 11.60 -5.35 6.54
CA LYS A 22 12.17 -6.41 7.39
C LYS A 22 11.32 -6.63 8.63
N ALA A 23 10.95 -5.57 9.33
CA ALA A 23 10.09 -5.66 10.52
C ALA A 23 8.73 -6.30 10.18
N ALA A 24 8.08 -5.87 9.10
CA ALA A 24 6.82 -6.47 8.66
C ALA A 24 6.99 -7.95 8.29
N ARG A 25 8.07 -8.29 7.58
CA ARG A 25 8.39 -9.67 7.19
C ARG A 25 8.60 -10.57 8.40
N GLU A 26 9.36 -10.14 9.41
CA GLU A 26 9.57 -10.91 10.64
C GLU A 26 8.25 -11.17 11.39
N VAL A 27 7.35 -10.19 11.42
CA VAL A 27 6.01 -10.35 12.00
C VAL A 27 5.23 -11.40 11.21
N PHE A 28 5.20 -11.32 9.88
CA PHE A 28 4.47 -12.27 9.05
C PHE A 28 5.07 -13.68 9.04
N GLU A 29 6.40 -13.80 9.17
CA GLU A 29 7.08 -15.10 9.34
C GLU A 29 6.68 -15.78 10.65
N LYS A 30 6.59 -15.02 11.75
CA LYS A 30 6.07 -15.53 13.04
C LYS A 30 4.61 -15.95 12.92
N GLU A 31 3.78 -15.16 12.26
CA GLU A 31 2.36 -15.49 12.05
C GLU A 31 2.13 -16.69 11.13
N THR A 32 3.07 -17.00 10.24
CA THR A 32 2.99 -18.12 9.29
C THR A 32 3.80 -19.34 9.74
N ALA A 33 4.27 -19.36 10.98
CA ALA A 33 5.00 -20.48 11.55
C ALA A 33 4.18 -21.80 11.55
N SER A 34 2.84 -21.71 11.60
CA SER A 34 1.93 -22.86 11.50
C SER A 34 1.75 -23.40 10.07
N VAL A 35 2.23 -22.68 9.05
CA VAL A 35 2.14 -23.06 7.64
C VAL A 35 3.32 -23.99 7.27
N PRO A 36 3.10 -25.03 6.44
CA PRO A 36 4.17 -25.90 5.96
C PRO A 36 5.31 -25.12 5.29
N GLU A 37 6.55 -25.54 5.52
CA GLU A 37 7.76 -24.84 5.11
C GLU A 37 7.78 -24.50 3.60
N VAL A 38 7.29 -25.43 2.78
CA VAL A 38 7.18 -25.31 1.32
C VAL A 38 6.26 -24.16 0.89
N ALA A 39 5.23 -23.87 1.68
CA ALA A 39 4.25 -22.81 1.40
C ALA A 39 4.50 -21.52 2.21
N ARG A 40 5.36 -21.57 3.22
CA ARG A 40 5.59 -20.45 4.16
C ARG A 40 6.14 -19.20 3.45
N ALA A 41 7.15 -19.37 2.60
CA ALA A 41 7.73 -18.25 1.86
C ALA A 41 6.68 -17.52 0.99
N LYS A 42 5.86 -18.28 0.26
CA LYS A 42 4.78 -17.74 -0.57
C LYS A 42 3.67 -17.09 0.27
N ALA A 43 3.37 -17.65 1.45
CA ALA A 43 2.40 -17.07 2.37
C ALA A 43 2.87 -15.73 2.96
N VAL A 44 4.14 -15.64 3.35
CA VAL A 44 4.78 -14.40 3.84
C VAL A 44 4.77 -13.34 2.76
N GLU A 45 5.15 -13.68 1.54
CA GLU A 45 5.14 -12.75 0.41
C GLU A 45 3.72 -12.24 0.09
N GLY A 46 2.71 -13.13 0.14
CA GLY A 46 1.31 -12.75 -0.01
C GLY A 46 0.86 -11.75 1.05
N LYS A 47 1.15 -12.03 2.33
CA LYS A 47 0.83 -11.12 3.44
C LYS A 47 1.56 -9.79 3.32
N LEU A 48 2.83 -9.80 2.93
CA LEU A 48 3.61 -8.58 2.73
C LEU A 48 3.02 -7.73 1.59
N ASN A 49 2.63 -8.35 0.48
CA ASN A 49 1.97 -7.64 -0.61
C ASN A 49 0.61 -7.06 -0.18
N SER A 50 -0.21 -7.80 0.58
CA SER A 50 -1.45 -7.27 1.14
C SER A 50 -1.20 -6.09 2.07
N TYR A 51 -0.22 -6.20 2.97
CA TYR A 51 0.20 -5.10 3.84
C TYR A 51 0.61 -3.85 3.05
N LEU A 52 1.44 -4.00 2.03
CA LEU A 52 1.85 -2.89 1.18
C LEU A 52 0.66 -2.29 0.42
N SER A 53 -0.27 -3.10 -0.08
CA SER A 53 -1.48 -2.62 -0.76
C SER A 53 -2.37 -1.77 0.15
N GLU A 54 -2.34 -2.00 1.47
CA GLU A 54 -3.09 -1.22 2.46
C GLU A 54 -2.30 -0.02 3.01
N LYS A 55 -0.97 -0.04 3.00
CA LYS A 55 -0.15 1.03 3.58
C LYS A 55 0.40 2.03 2.57
N VAL A 56 0.50 1.65 1.31
CA VAL A 56 1.02 2.49 0.22
C VAL A 56 -0.14 3.14 -0.52
N LEU A 57 -0.25 4.47 -0.44
CA LEU A 57 -1.35 5.25 -1.02
C LEU A 57 -1.60 4.93 -2.50
N LEU A 58 -0.55 4.81 -3.31
CA LEU A 58 -0.69 4.55 -4.75
C LEU A 58 -1.24 3.14 -5.06
N GLU A 59 -1.17 2.20 -4.12
CA GLU A 59 -1.63 0.82 -4.30
C GLU A 59 -3.02 0.57 -3.72
N GLN A 60 -3.49 1.48 -2.86
CA GLN A 60 -4.81 1.40 -2.27
C GLN A 60 -5.90 1.48 -3.36
N LEU A 61 -6.95 0.69 -3.15
CA LEU A 61 -8.19 0.80 -3.91
C LEU A 61 -8.90 2.10 -3.55
N PHE A 62 -9.41 2.81 -4.55
CA PHE A 62 -10.03 4.11 -4.33
C PHE A 62 -11.33 3.96 -3.54
N VAL A 63 -11.48 4.78 -2.48
CA VAL A 63 -12.62 4.68 -1.55
C VAL A 63 -13.97 4.93 -2.21
N LYS A 64 -14.01 5.65 -3.35
CA LYS A 64 -15.25 5.90 -4.10
C LYS A 64 -15.49 4.88 -5.22
N ASP A 65 -14.46 4.15 -5.62
CA ASP A 65 -14.53 3.14 -6.67
C ASP A 65 -13.48 2.07 -6.40
N SER A 66 -13.91 0.98 -5.79
CA SER A 66 -13.02 -0.11 -5.39
C SER A 66 -12.51 -0.96 -6.55
N ASN A 67 -12.88 -0.64 -7.81
CA ASN A 67 -12.35 -1.31 -8.99
C ASN A 67 -11.02 -0.71 -9.48
N ILE A 68 -10.67 0.50 -9.01
CA ILE A 68 -9.47 1.19 -9.44
C ILE A 68 -8.56 1.50 -8.25
N THR A 69 -7.26 1.52 -8.49
CA THR A 69 -6.27 2.00 -7.52
C THR A 69 -6.12 3.51 -7.62
N ILE A 70 -5.53 4.14 -6.60
CA ILE A 70 -5.17 5.56 -6.65
C ILE A 70 -4.18 5.83 -7.79
N ARG A 71 -3.24 4.92 -8.06
CA ARG A 71 -2.36 5.02 -9.24
C ARG A 71 -3.17 5.06 -10.54
N GLY A 72 -4.09 4.11 -10.73
CA GLY A 72 -4.94 4.06 -11.93
C GLY A 72 -5.82 5.31 -12.09
N LEU A 73 -6.30 5.88 -10.98
CA LEU A 73 -7.02 7.15 -10.98
C LEU A 73 -6.15 8.32 -11.47
N ILE A 74 -4.90 8.41 -11.00
CA ILE A 74 -3.95 9.44 -11.41
C ILE A 74 -3.58 9.30 -12.89
N GLU A 75 -3.36 8.07 -13.36
CA GLU A 75 -3.07 7.77 -14.76
C GLU A 75 -4.23 8.17 -15.66
N SER A 76 -5.46 7.82 -15.27
CA SER A 76 -6.68 8.20 -16.00
C SER A 76 -6.86 9.72 -16.06
N ALA A 77 -6.57 10.42 -14.96
CA ALA A 77 -6.60 11.88 -14.93
C ALA A 77 -5.52 12.49 -15.83
N THR A 78 -4.29 11.98 -15.78
CA THR A 78 -3.18 12.42 -16.63
C THR A 78 -3.54 12.28 -18.11
N GLN A 79 -4.12 11.16 -18.51
CA GLN A 79 -4.59 10.94 -19.90
C GLN A 79 -5.71 11.91 -20.29
N LYS A 80 -6.65 12.20 -19.38
CA LYS A 80 -7.79 13.09 -19.65
C LYS A 80 -7.37 14.55 -19.81
N PHE A 81 -6.41 15.01 -19.00
CA PHE A 81 -6.01 16.41 -18.96
C PHE A 81 -4.75 16.72 -19.79
N GLY A 82 -3.99 15.70 -20.20
CA GLY A 82 -2.79 15.87 -21.02
C GLY A 82 -1.58 16.40 -20.26
N GLU A 83 -1.67 16.53 -18.94
CA GLU A 83 -0.61 17.02 -18.06
C GLU A 83 -0.27 15.98 -17.00
N LYS A 84 1.02 15.89 -16.64
CA LYS A 84 1.49 14.96 -15.60
C LYS A 84 0.90 15.36 -14.24
N ILE A 85 0.09 14.47 -13.68
CA ILE A 85 -0.44 14.63 -12.32
C ILE A 85 0.34 13.67 -11.40
N GLU A 86 0.84 14.20 -10.28
CA GLU A 86 1.49 13.36 -9.26
C GLU A 86 1.18 13.84 -7.85
N ILE A 87 1.16 12.90 -6.91
CA ILE A 87 1.11 13.19 -5.48
C ILE A 87 2.54 13.39 -5.01
N THR A 88 2.85 14.55 -4.45
CA THR A 88 4.18 14.87 -3.93
C THR A 88 4.29 14.59 -2.43
N ARG A 89 3.28 14.99 -1.65
CA ARG A 89 3.21 14.78 -0.20
C ARG A 89 1.77 14.64 0.26
N PHE A 90 1.56 13.94 1.36
CA PHE A 90 0.30 13.96 2.10
C PHE A 90 0.59 13.93 3.60
N GLU A 91 -0.31 14.50 4.37
CA GLU A 91 -0.30 14.41 5.83
C GLU A 91 -1.69 14.03 6.30
N ARG A 92 -1.74 13.15 7.31
CA ARG A 92 -2.99 12.75 7.95
C ARG A 92 -2.91 13.07 9.43
N LEU A 93 -3.76 14.00 9.86
CA LEU A 93 -3.97 14.33 11.26
C LEU A 93 -5.22 13.62 11.76
N ALA A 94 -5.13 13.01 12.94
CA ALA A 94 -6.26 12.39 13.62
C ALA A 94 -6.18 12.72 15.10
N VAL A 95 -7.29 13.21 15.67
CA VAL A 95 -7.43 13.43 17.11
C VAL A 95 -7.95 12.12 17.71
N LYS A 96 -7.30 11.64 18.78
CA LYS A 96 -7.73 10.45 19.53
C LYS A 96 -8.91 10.78 20.43
#